data_AF-A0A0R0CT89-F1
#
_entry.id   AF-A0A0R0CT89-F1
#
_cell.length_a   1.000
_cell.length_b   1.000
_cell.length_c   1.000
_cell.angle_alpha   90.00
_cell.angle_beta   90.00
_cell.angle_gamma   90.00
#
_symmetry.space_group_name_H-M   'P 1'
#
loop_
_entity.id
_entity.type
_entity.pdbx_description
1 polymer ?
#
loop_
_entity_poly.entity_id
_entity_poly.type
_entity_poly.pdbx_seq_one_letter_code
_entity_poly.pdbx_strand_id
1 'polypeptide(L)'
;MLLASALSLSLLAASSFAQTAAPADAMKEPQVRQLLQEKGYTRIDDLDFEDGMWETDATSANGNRVDLHVNPADGSITADDLVSNLSENDIKARLATAGYSKVHDVDFDDGMWKAEAERADGNDVEIHLDANSGEIIHVEND
;
A
#
# COMPACT_ATOMS: atom_id res chain seq x y z
N MET A 1 -74.27 -26.90 -34.39
CA MET A 1 -73.63 -25.69 -34.91
C MET A 1 -72.76 -25.11 -33.79
N LEU A 2 -71.45 -24.94 -34.09
CA LEU A 2 -70.43 -24.12 -33.40
C LEU A 2 -70.04 -24.56 -31.97
N LEU A 3 -68.95 -25.32 -31.77
CA LEU A 3 -67.53 -24.89 -31.63
C LEU A 3 -67.31 -23.68 -30.69
N ALA A 4 -66.58 -23.88 -29.59
CA ALA A 4 -65.23 -23.30 -29.44
C ALA A 4 -64.58 -23.73 -28.11
N SER A 5 -63.44 -24.40 -28.24
CA SER A 5 -62.42 -24.59 -27.23
C SER A 5 -61.81 -23.25 -26.79
N ALA A 6 -61.39 -23.14 -25.53
CA ALA A 6 -60.10 -22.54 -25.16
C ALA A 6 -59.81 -22.77 -23.67
N LEU A 7 -58.96 -23.75 -23.40
CA LEU A 7 -58.21 -23.86 -22.16
C LEU A 7 -56.94 -23.02 -22.36
N SER A 8 -56.79 -21.93 -21.62
CA SER A 8 -55.55 -21.13 -21.63
C SER A 8 -55.14 -20.82 -20.20
N LEU A 9 -54.31 -21.71 -19.66
CA LEU A 9 -53.55 -21.53 -18.43
C LEU A 9 -52.25 -20.80 -18.81
N SER A 10 -52.20 -19.48 -18.60
CA SER A 10 -50.97 -18.71 -18.81
C SER A 10 -50.32 -18.43 -17.46
N LEU A 11 -49.42 -19.33 -17.04
CA LEU A 11 -48.41 -19.01 -16.03
C LEU A 11 -47.45 -18.00 -16.64
N LEU A 12 -47.48 -16.74 -16.18
CA LEU A 12 -46.35 -15.85 -16.37
C LEU A 12 -45.31 -16.22 -15.30
N ALA A 13 -44.28 -16.95 -15.73
CA ALA A 13 -43.08 -17.15 -14.94
C ALA A 13 -42.42 -15.80 -14.67
N ALA A 14 -42.23 -15.48 -13.39
CA ALA A 14 -41.47 -14.34 -12.94
C ALA A 14 -39.99 -14.56 -13.27
N SER A 15 -39.47 -13.80 -14.22
CA SER A 15 -38.02 -13.63 -14.39
C SER A 15 -37.57 -12.47 -13.52
N SER A 16 -37.38 -12.74 -12.23
CA SER A 16 -36.60 -11.87 -11.36
C SER A 16 -35.14 -11.98 -11.79
N PHE A 17 -34.70 -11.10 -12.70
CA PHE A 17 -33.27 -10.87 -12.86
C PHE A 17 -32.78 -10.26 -11.55
N ALA A 18 -32.16 -11.09 -10.71
CA ALA A 18 -31.27 -10.60 -9.68
C ALA A 18 -30.09 -9.95 -10.40
N GLN A 19 -30.23 -8.65 -10.69
CA GLN A 19 -29.08 -7.79 -10.95
C GLN A 19 -28.30 -7.83 -9.64
N THR A 20 -27.24 -8.64 -9.57
CA THR A 20 -26.19 -8.43 -8.57
C THR A 20 -25.67 -7.03 -8.81
N ALA A 21 -26.22 -6.06 -8.08
CA ALA A 21 -25.59 -4.77 -7.93
C ALA A 21 -24.18 -5.06 -7.42
N ALA A 22 -23.16 -4.53 -8.11
CA ALA A 22 -21.84 -4.42 -7.49
C ALA A 22 -22.04 -3.83 -6.08
N PRO A 23 -21.35 -4.34 -5.04
CA PRO A 23 -21.52 -3.83 -3.68
C PRO A 23 -21.42 -2.31 -3.72
N ALA A 24 -22.47 -1.62 -3.26
CA ALA A 24 -22.59 -0.17 -3.37
C ALA A 24 -21.49 0.58 -2.59
N ASP A 25 -20.66 -0.15 -1.84
CA ASP A 25 -19.63 0.32 -0.93
C ASP A 25 -18.18 0.00 -1.38
N ALA A 26 -17.95 -0.63 -2.54
CA ALA A 26 -16.59 -0.86 -3.02
C ALA A 26 -15.90 0.46 -3.42
N MET A 27 -14.65 0.65 -2.97
CA MET A 27 -13.85 1.83 -3.27
C MET A 27 -13.65 1.99 -4.78
N LYS A 28 -13.81 3.23 -5.26
CA LYS A 28 -13.55 3.64 -6.64
C LYS A 28 -12.14 4.21 -6.79
N GLU A 29 -11.62 4.24 -8.01
CA GLU A 29 -10.27 4.74 -8.34
C GLU A 29 -9.87 6.03 -7.58
N PRO A 30 -10.69 7.10 -7.54
CA PRO A 30 -10.29 8.32 -6.85
C PRO A 30 -10.12 8.15 -5.33
N GLN A 31 -10.91 7.26 -4.73
CA GLN A 31 -10.82 6.94 -3.31
C GLN A 31 -9.57 6.11 -3.02
N VAL A 32 -9.21 5.18 -3.92
CA VAL A 32 -7.99 4.38 -3.81
C VAL A 32 -6.76 5.25 -3.96
N ARG A 33 -6.73 6.14 -4.97
CA ARG A 33 -5.64 7.09 -5.16
C ARG A 33 -5.45 8.00 -3.94
N GLN A 34 -6.55 8.51 -3.38
CA GLN A 34 -6.50 9.31 -2.16
C GLN A 34 -5.96 8.51 -0.98
N LEU A 35 -6.44 7.29 -0.76
CA LEU A 35 -5.95 6.39 0.28
C LEU A 35 -4.43 6.17 0.18
N LEU A 36 -3.93 5.89 -1.03
CA LEU A 36 -2.50 5.67 -1.27
C LEU A 36 -1.69 6.94 -0.96
N GLN A 37 -2.17 8.11 -1.37
CA GLN A 37 -1.53 9.39 -1.05
C GLN A 37 -1.51 9.68 0.47
N GLU A 38 -2.61 9.38 1.17
CA GLU A 38 -2.71 9.51 2.63
C GLU A 38 -1.74 8.58 3.36
N LYS A 39 -1.39 7.45 2.74
CA LYS A 39 -0.38 6.49 3.22
C LYS A 39 1.05 6.87 2.83
N GLY A 40 1.24 7.99 2.14
CA GLY A 40 2.56 8.51 1.77
C GLY A 40 3.10 7.94 0.46
N TYR A 41 2.32 7.14 -0.27
CA TYR A 41 2.71 6.72 -1.61
C TYR A 41 2.59 7.88 -2.60
N THR A 42 3.57 7.97 -3.49
CA THR A 42 3.64 9.00 -4.54
C THR A 42 3.79 8.34 -5.91
N ARG A 43 3.72 9.10 -7.01
CA ARG A 43 3.85 8.58 -8.38
C ARG A 43 3.01 7.32 -8.62
N ILE A 44 1.71 7.43 -8.37
CA ILE A 44 0.74 6.35 -8.53
C ILE A 44 0.39 6.23 -10.01
N ASP A 45 1.00 5.25 -10.67
CA ASP A 45 0.91 5.01 -12.11
C ASP A 45 0.10 3.74 -12.38
N ASP A 46 -0.54 3.68 -13.55
CA ASP A 46 -1.24 2.48 -14.05
C ASP A 46 -2.24 1.87 -13.05
N LEU A 47 -2.98 2.72 -12.32
CA LEU A 47 -4.01 2.28 -11.38
C LEU A 47 -5.20 1.65 -12.11
N ASP A 48 -5.35 0.33 -12.00
CA ASP A 48 -6.38 -0.47 -12.64
C ASP A 48 -7.05 -1.44 -11.66
N PHE A 49 -8.11 -2.12 -12.11
CA PHE A 49 -8.90 -3.04 -11.29
C PHE A 49 -8.89 -4.42 -11.93
N GLU A 50 -8.10 -5.32 -11.36
CA GLU A 50 -7.88 -6.68 -11.85
C GLU A 50 -8.04 -7.69 -10.71
N ASP A 51 -8.54 -8.89 -11.03
CA ASP A 51 -8.72 -10.00 -10.08
C ASP A 51 -9.43 -9.69 -8.74
N GLY A 52 -10.26 -8.64 -8.74
CA GLY A 52 -11.03 -8.20 -7.58
C GLY A 52 -10.29 -7.23 -6.64
N MET A 53 -9.10 -6.78 -7.03
CA MET A 53 -8.28 -5.80 -6.33
C MET A 53 -7.98 -4.60 -7.23
N TRP A 54 -7.58 -3.48 -6.63
CA TRP A 54 -6.94 -2.41 -7.38
C TRP A 54 -5.43 -2.66 -7.40
N GLU A 55 -4.80 -2.55 -8.56
CA GLU A 55 -3.36 -2.74 -8.74
C GLU A 55 -2.74 -1.43 -9.23
N THR A 56 -1.51 -1.12 -8.82
CA THR A 56 -0.79 0.10 -9.24
C THR A 56 0.68 0.03 -8.90
N ASP A 57 1.50 0.60 -9.76
CA ASP A 57 2.88 0.92 -9.42
C ASP A 57 2.91 2.26 -8.67
N ALA A 58 3.63 2.31 -7.54
CA ALA A 58 3.80 3.53 -6.77
C ALA A 58 5.23 3.70 -6.26
N THR A 59 5.55 4.91 -5.81
CA THR A 59 6.78 5.20 -5.05
C THR A 59 6.45 5.24 -3.56
N SER A 60 7.05 4.35 -2.78
CA SER A 60 6.94 4.31 -1.31
C SER A 60 7.66 5.49 -0.64
N ALA A 61 7.45 5.67 0.66
CA ALA A 61 8.06 6.76 1.43
C ALA A 61 9.61 6.74 1.40
N ASN A 62 10.21 5.54 1.32
CA ASN A 62 11.66 5.35 1.17
C ASN A 62 12.18 5.55 -0.27
N GLY A 63 11.31 5.93 -1.23
CA GLY A 63 11.71 6.26 -2.59
C GLY A 63 11.77 5.09 -3.57
N ASN A 64 11.48 3.86 -3.12
CA ASN A 64 11.46 2.67 -3.96
C ASN A 64 10.21 2.60 -4.84
N ARG A 65 10.32 2.01 -6.03
CA ARG A 65 9.14 1.61 -6.82
C ARG A 65 8.62 0.28 -6.32
N VAL A 66 7.31 0.19 -6.15
CA VAL A 66 6.62 -0.98 -5.61
C VAL A 66 5.27 -1.18 -6.26
N ASP A 67 4.89 -2.43 -6.40
CA ASP A 67 3.59 -2.84 -6.91
C ASP A 67 2.65 -3.01 -5.71
N LEU A 68 1.48 -2.35 -5.77
CA LEU A 68 0.52 -2.28 -4.68
C LEU A 68 -0.81 -2.90 -5.07
N HIS A 69 -1.34 -3.71 -4.17
CA HIS A 69 -2.67 -4.29 -4.27
C HIS A 69 -3.56 -3.68 -3.18
N VAL A 70 -4.71 -3.12 -3.56
CA VAL A 70 -5.68 -2.53 -2.63
C VAL A 70 -7.00 -3.28 -2.70
N ASN A 71 -7.41 -3.84 -1.55
CA ASN A 71 -8.72 -4.47 -1.42
C ASN A 71 -9.82 -3.39 -1.48
N PRO A 72 -10.75 -3.43 -2.46
CA PRO A 72 -11.78 -2.42 -2.62
C PRO A 72 -12.84 -2.44 -1.49
N ALA A 73 -12.92 -3.51 -0.70
CA ALA A 73 -13.96 -3.67 0.33
C ALA A 73 -13.59 -2.98 1.65
N ASP A 74 -12.31 -2.94 2.02
CA ASP A 74 -11.84 -2.43 3.30
C ASP A 74 -10.64 -1.46 3.19
N GLY A 75 -10.07 -1.30 1.99
CA GLY A 75 -8.90 -0.47 1.74
C GLY A 75 -7.60 -1.05 2.28
N SER A 76 -7.52 -2.36 2.57
CA SER A 76 -6.26 -2.99 2.94
C SER A 76 -5.27 -2.91 1.77
N ILE A 77 -4.05 -2.42 2.04
CA ILE A 77 -2.98 -2.29 1.05
C ILE A 77 -1.95 -3.39 1.32
N THR A 78 -1.55 -4.11 0.28
CA THR A 78 -0.43 -5.05 0.27
C THR A 78 0.57 -4.60 -0.77
N ALA A 79 1.87 -4.73 -0.45
CA ALA A 79 2.96 -4.52 -1.40
C ALA A 79 3.65 -5.86 -1.64
N ASP A 80 4.12 -6.09 -2.87
CA ASP A 80 4.83 -7.31 -3.22
C ASP A 80 6.26 -7.33 -2.64
N ASP A 81 6.83 -6.15 -2.44
CA ASP A 81 8.15 -5.92 -1.84
C ASP A 81 8.07 -5.36 -0.42
N LEU A 82 9.16 -5.51 0.34
CA LEU A 82 9.30 -4.91 1.67
C LEU A 82 9.32 -3.38 1.54
N VAL A 83 8.45 -2.73 2.32
CA VAL A 83 8.32 -1.27 2.34
C VAL A 83 8.42 -0.72 3.75
N SER A 84 9.08 0.42 3.87
CA SER A 84 9.07 1.25 5.07
C SER A 84 8.08 2.41 4.90
N ASN A 85 7.40 2.77 5.98
CA ASN A 85 6.59 4.00 6.06
C ASN A 85 7.44 5.26 6.35
N LEU A 86 8.70 5.08 6.74
CA LEU A 86 9.69 6.13 6.88
C LEU A 86 10.39 6.39 5.55
N SER A 87 10.83 7.62 5.36
CA SER A 87 11.76 8.02 4.30
C SER A 87 13.20 8.03 4.79
N GLU A 88 14.16 8.01 3.86
CA GLU A 88 15.58 8.26 4.17
C GLU A 88 15.77 9.55 4.97
N ASN A 89 15.00 10.60 4.66
CA ASN A 89 15.05 11.87 5.38
C ASN A 89 14.55 11.75 6.82
N ASP A 90 13.52 10.93 7.06
CA ASP A 90 13.04 10.67 8.42
C ASP A 90 14.12 9.95 9.24
N ILE A 91 14.83 8.98 8.63
CA ILE A 91 15.95 8.28 9.26
C ILE A 91 17.08 9.25 9.59
N LYS A 92 17.51 10.08 8.62
CA LYS A 92 18.54 11.10 8.84
C LYS A 92 18.16 12.07 9.97
N ALA A 93 16.90 12.54 9.99
CA ALA A 93 16.42 13.44 11.04
C ALA A 93 16.41 12.80 12.43
N ARG A 94 16.03 11.52 12.51
CA ARG A 94 16.05 10.74 13.76
C ARG A 94 17.47 10.54 14.28
N LEU A 95 18.39 10.13 13.41
CA LEU A 95 19.80 9.93 13.76
C LEU A 95 20.46 11.25 14.21
N ALA A 96 20.19 12.35 13.51
CA ALA A 96 20.63 13.67 13.94
C ALA A 96 20.08 14.06 15.33
N THR A 97 18.81 13.77 15.59
CA THR A 97 18.19 14.02 16.91
C THR A 97 18.79 13.14 18.00
N ALA A 98 19.22 11.92 17.66
CA ALA A 98 19.92 11.01 18.57
C ALA A 98 21.40 11.38 18.81
N GLY A 99 21.92 12.42 18.14
CA GLY A 99 23.27 12.94 18.34
C GLY A 99 24.33 12.37 17.39
N TYR A 100 23.92 11.61 16.37
CA TYR A 100 24.80 11.20 15.29
C TYR A 100 24.98 12.33 14.27
N SER A 101 26.14 12.37 13.65
CA SER A 101 26.49 13.36 12.64
C SER A 101 26.98 12.69 11.36
N LYS A 102 27.15 13.47 10.28
CA LYS A 102 27.60 12.96 8.97
C LYS A 102 26.84 11.70 8.48
N VAL A 103 25.54 11.65 8.68
CA VAL A 103 24.72 10.50 8.26
C VAL A 103 24.75 10.37 6.73
N HIS A 104 25.17 9.21 6.24
CA HIS A 104 25.25 8.85 4.82
C HIS A 104 24.94 7.37 4.62
N ASP A 105 24.95 6.93 3.35
CA ASP A 105 24.70 5.55 2.94
C ASP A 105 23.52 4.92 3.69
N VAL A 106 22.37 5.59 3.51
CA VAL A 106 21.12 5.22 4.17
C VAL A 106 20.28 4.42 3.19
N ASP A 107 20.03 3.17 3.53
CA ASP A 107 19.32 2.21 2.70
C ASP A 107 18.32 1.38 3.51
N PHE A 108 17.36 0.82 2.79
CA PHE A 108 16.34 -0.06 3.33
C PHE A 108 16.37 -1.39 2.58
N ASP A 109 16.81 -2.42 3.28
CA ASP A 109 16.87 -3.80 2.81
C ASP A 109 16.44 -4.76 3.92
N ASP A 110 16.09 -6.00 3.58
CA ASP A 110 15.79 -7.08 4.53
C ASP A 110 14.81 -6.72 5.68
N GLY A 111 13.96 -5.70 5.48
CA GLY A 111 12.99 -5.23 6.47
C GLY A 111 13.59 -4.37 7.57
N MET A 112 14.73 -3.72 7.33
CA MET A 112 15.42 -2.84 8.27
C MET A 112 16.08 -1.67 7.56
N TRP A 113 16.25 -0.57 8.27
CA TRP A 113 17.07 0.54 7.81
C TRP A 113 18.51 0.34 8.24
N LYS A 114 19.45 0.67 7.37
CA LYS A 114 20.87 0.81 7.69
C LYS A 114 21.31 2.23 7.36
N ALA A 115 22.30 2.71 8.09
CA ALA A 115 22.88 4.02 7.89
C ALA A 115 24.28 4.07 8.49
N GLU A 116 25.21 4.69 7.77
CA GLU A 116 26.52 5.04 8.30
C GLU A 116 26.48 6.45 8.91
N ALA A 117 27.08 6.62 10.09
CA ALA A 117 27.14 7.91 10.76
C ALA A 117 28.32 8.03 11.73
N GLU A 118 28.70 9.27 12.07
CA GLU A 118 29.73 9.58 13.04
C GLU A 118 29.13 9.83 14.43
N ARG A 119 29.69 9.17 15.46
CA ARG A 119 29.37 9.41 16.87
C ARG A 119 30.04 10.67 17.42
N ALA A 120 29.62 11.10 18.61
CA ALA A 120 30.19 12.28 19.27
C ALA A 120 31.70 12.18 19.58
N ASP A 121 32.27 10.97 19.61
CA ASP A 121 33.70 10.72 19.78
C ASP A 121 34.50 10.74 18.46
N GLY A 122 33.81 10.94 17.33
CA GLY A 122 34.40 10.99 16.00
C GLY A 122 34.57 9.65 15.30
N ASN A 123 34.08 8.55 15.90
CA ASN A 123 34.13 7.23 15.27
C ASN A 123 32.91 7.00 14.36
N ASP A 124 33.17 6.43 13.19
CA ASP A 124 32.13 5.99 12.25
C ASP A 124 31.50 4.67 12.72
N VAL A 125 30.19 4.56 12.54
CA VAL A 125 29.38 3.42 12.93
C VAL A 125 28.30 3.11 11.91
N GLU A 126 27.99 1.83 11.77
CA GLU A 126 26.79 1.36 11.11
C GLU A 126 25.65 1.23 12.14
N ILE A 127 24.49 1.78 11.80
CA ILE A 127 23.32 1.82 12.67
C ILE A 127 22.17 1.10 11.99
N HIS A 128 21.61 0.10 12.67
CA HIS A 128 20.42 -0.62 12.21
C HIS A 128 19.18 -0.09 12.92
N LEU A 129 18.14 0.24 12.15
CA LEU A 129 16.89 0.78 12.68
C LEU A 129 15.67 -0.03 12.23
N ASP A 130 14.67 -0.08 13.09
CA ASP A 130 13.38 -0.69 12.80
C ASP A 130 12.68 -0.02 11.60
N ALA A 131 12.16 -0.83 10.67
CA ALA A 131 11.52 -0.37 9.44
C ALA A 131 10.39 0.64 9.65
N ASN A 132 9.62 0.49 10.74
CA ASN A 132 8.34 1.19 10.91
C ASN A 132 8.44 2.36 11.89
N SER A 133 9.20 2.15 12.96
CA SER A 133 9.34 3.11 14.06
C SER A 133 10.59 3.96 13.93
N GLY A 134 11.62 3.48 13.22
CA GLY A 134 12.92 4.11 13.13
C GLY A 134 13.68 4.10 14.46
N GLU A 135 13.34 3.17 15.36
CA GLU A 135 14.09 2.93 16.60
C GLU A 135 15.41 2.24 16.28
N ILE A 136 16.48 2.65 16.97
CA ILE A 136 17.80 2.01 16.84
C ILE A 136 17.73 0.63 17.48
N ILE A 137 17.95 -0.41 16.67
CA ILE A 137 17.98 -1.82 17.10
C ILE A 137 19.41 -2.24 17.42
N HIS A 138 20.36 -1.85 16.58
CA HIS A 138 21.76 -2.23 16.70
C HIS A 138 22.68 -1.09 16.27
N VAL A 139 23.87 -1.05 16.88
CA VAL A 139 24.93 -0.16 16.43
C VAL A 139 26.26 -0.90 16.56
N GLU A 140 27.01 -0.92 15.48
CA GLU A 140 28.34 -1.50 15.41
C GLU A 140 29.35 -0.51 14.84
N ASN A 141 30.63 -0.73 15.12
CA ASN A 141 31.68 0.08 14.54
C ASN A 141 32.00 -0.45 13.14
N ASP A 142 32.20 0.45 12.20
CA ASP A 142 32.71 0.14 10.87
C ASP A 142 34.24 -0.11 10.88
#